data_AF-A0A8T4B8A7-F1
#
_entry.id   AF-A0A8T4B8A7-F1
#
_cell.length_a   1.000
_cell.length_b   1.000
_cell.length_c   1.000
_cell.angle_alpha   90.00
_cell.angle_beta   90.00
_cell.angle_gamma   90.00
#
_symmetry.space_group_name_H-M   'P 1'
#
loop_
_entity.id
_entity.type
_entity.pdbx_description
1 polymer ?
#
loop_
_entity_poly.entity_id
_entity_poly.type
_entity_poly.pdbx_seq_one_letter_code
_entity_poly.pdbx_strand_id
1 'polypeptide(L)'
;MSDDLNMTEILTLVQDFITSDGMIKSEQRKFYQVLRTVLSTHDGTFSDLDIQQFLLLARTETLELSDEDYSEIYNAVMERYTITQRLEDEALLEKELEVKAKLRMMAESKAKEEAEARLKAEQEARSLSEARLKAEEETRQELVARAKARIEEEERLTAEAEQRVRDAEEATKRAVERAKQEEHERLIAAEEETKRLKEAEELRIEEDARARAEEESRVREEVERLRKVEQEALNLAAEKSRIEEERKAAAAEEERKRIEEEERVKAEQAAKISAEEEAKNRFAKEAHLKMVEESIRIAEEQRLADEAKINSELEEIQRLADEEARAIKEQEEKILAEENARITQEQEAKRLAEENARIAAEAEAEKDTKVIPDLPPLDD
;
A
#
# COMPACT_ATOMS: atom_id res chain seq x y z
N MET A 1 -17.95 1.96 40.65
CA MET A 1 -18.39 0.80 41.45
C MET A 1 -19.64 1.30 42.12
N SER A 2 -20.78 0.61 42.05
CA SER A 2 -21.99 1.12 42.72
C SER A 2 -21.67 1.40 44.18
N ASP A 3 -21.65 2.68 44.55
CA ASP A 3 -21.23 3.13 45.87
C ASP A 3 -22.42 3.00 46.80
N ASP A 4 -22.74 1.73 47.10
CA ASP A 4 -23.82 1.35 47.99
C ASP A 4 -23.51 1.92 49.39
N LEU A 5 -24.42 2.73 49.92
CA LEU A 5 -24.24 3.36 51.23
C LEU A 5 -24.35 2.29 52.31
N ASN A 6 -23.49 2.34 53.32
CA ASN A 6 -23.67 1.49 54.50
C ASN A 6 -24.62 2.14 55.51
N MET A 7 -25.16 1.34 56.44
CA MET A 7 -26.08 1.82 57.47
C MET A 7 -25.53 3.03 58.24
N THR A 8 -24.23 3.04 58.54
CA THR A 8 -23.61 4.13 59.31
C THR A 8 -23.64 5.43 58.54
N GLU A 9 -23.42 5.39 57.23
CA GLU A 9 -23.46 6.58 56.36
C GLU A 9 -24.88 7.11 56.21
N ILE A 10 -25.86 6.25 56.00
CA ILE A 10 -27.29 6.64 55.90
C ILE A 10 -27.74 7.29 57.22
N LEU A 11 -27.42 6.67 58.35
CA LEU A 11 -27.75 7.23 59.67
C LEU A 11 -27.00 8.52 59.95
N THR A 12 -25.76 8.67 59.48
CA THR A 12 -25.00 9.92 59.66
C THR A 12 -25.63 11.05 58.84
N LEU A 13 -26.03 10.81 57.60
CA LEU A 13 -26.70 11.81 56.75
C LEU A 13 -28.02 12.29 57.38
N VAL A 14 -28.83 11.34 57.87
CA VAL A 14 -30.09 11.67 58.56
C VAL A 14 -29.81 12.38 59.88
N GLN A 15 -28.78 11.97 60.64
CA GLN A 15 -28.40 12.59 61.90
C GLN A 15 -27.90 14.04 61.70
N ASP A 16 -27.07 14.27 60.70
CA ASP A 16 -26.54 15.59 60.37
C ASP A 16 -27.67 16.53 59.94
N PHE A 17 -28.63 16.02 59.15
CA PHE A 17 -29.83 16.77 58.78
C PHE A 17 -30.67 17.17 60.01
N ILE A 18 -31.04 16.22 60.88
CA ILE A 18 -31.90 16.51 62.05
C ILE A 18 -31.19 17.35 63.13
N THR A 19 -29.85 17.45 63.07
CA THR A 19 -29.05 18.27 64.00
C THR A 19 -28.60 19.61 63.41
N SER A 20 -28.82 19.84 62.11
CA SER A 20 -28.38 21.04 61.39
C SER A 20 -28.94 22.35 61.97
N ASP A 21 -30.20 22.34 62.44
CA ASP A 21 -30.88 23.50 63.05
C ASP A 21 -30.64 23.64 64.56
N GLY A 22 -29.82 22.78 65.17
CA GLY A 22 -29.48 22.82 66.60
C GLY A 22 -30.62 22.45 67.56
N MET A 23 -31.82 22.17 67.05
CA MET A 23 -33.01 21.72 67.78
C MET A 23 -33.59 20.47 67.09
N ILE A 24 -33.55 19.31 67.77
CA ILE A 24 -34.06 18.05 67.21
C ILE A 24 -35.55 17.93 67.53
N LYS A 25 -36.42 17.88 66.50
CA LYS A 25 -37.85 17.63 66.68
C LYS A 25 -38.10 16.21 67.20
N SER A 26 -39.14 16.01 68.02
CA SER A 26 -39.50 14.71 68.60
C SER A 26 -39.80 13.66 67.51
N GLU A 27 -40.45 14.10 66.45
CA GLU A 27 -40.91 13.30 65.32
C GLU A 27 -39.72 12.83 64.47
N GLN A 28 -38.75 13.71 64.26
CA GLN A 28 -37.50 13.41 63.55
C GLN A 28 -36.61 12.43 64.33
N ARG A 29 -36.53 12.57 65.66
CA ARG A 29 -35.82 11.62 66.53
C ARG A 29 -36.45 10.23 66.48
N LYS A 30 -37.78 10.17 66.44
CA LYS A 30 -38.54 8.93 66.32
C LYS A 30 -38.31 8.27 64.95
N PHE A 31 -38.34 9.06 63.87
CA PHE A 31 -38.00 8.58 62.52
C PHE A 31 -36.59 7.99 62.47
N TYR A 32 -35.58 8.66 63.03
CA TYR A 32 -34.21 8.14 63.10
C TYR A 32 -34.11 6.79 63.85
N GLN A 33 -34.83 6.64 64.96
CA GLN A 33 -34.84 5.39 65.74
C GLN A 33 -35.48 4.23 64.98
N VAL A 34 -36.60 4.51 64.31
CA VAL A 34 -37.29 3.54 63.46
C VAL A 34 -36.41 3.17 62.28
N LEU A 35 -35.89 4.15 61.55
CA LEU A 35 -34.99 3.94 60.41
C LEU A 35 -33.76 3.10 60.80
N ARG A 36 -33.15 3.36 61.96
CA ARG A 36 -32.05 2.55 62.49
C ARG A 36 -32.45 1.10 62.72
N THR A 37 -33.67 0.87 63.21
CA THR A 37 -34.19 -0.47 63.46
C THR A 37 -34.41 -1.21 62.14
N VAL A 38 -35.04 -0.53 61.18
CA VAL A 38 -35.31 -1.05 59.83
C VAL A 38 -34.02 -1.38 59.10
N LEU A 39 -33.04 -0.46 59.09
CA LEU A 39 -31.74 -0.70 58.46
C LEU A 39 -30.96 -1.82 59.16
N SER A 40 -31.11 -2.01 60.48
CA SER A 40 -30.43 -3.10 61.20
C SER A 40 -30.91 -4.51 60.83
N THR A 41 -32.00 -4.62 60.07
CA THR A 41 -32.48 -5.91 59.54
C THR A 41 -31.72 -6.40 58.32
N HIS A 42 -30.91 -5.53 57.70
CA HIS A 42 -30.13 -5.83 56.51
C HIS A 42 -28.64 -5.67 56.78
N ASP A 43 -27.85 -6.68 56.43
CA ASP A 43 -26.41 -6.68 56.60
C ASP A 43 -25.71 -6.28 55.31
N GLY A 44 -24.75 -5.35 55.40
CA GLY A 44 -23.94 -4.91 54.26
C GLY A 44 -24.28 -3.52 53.76
N THR A 45 -24.14 -3.32 52.46
CA THR A 45 -24.36 -2.05 51.78
C THR A 45 -25.75 -2.02 51.15
N PHE A 46 -26.34 -0.84 51.05
CA PHE A 46 -27.70 -0.63 50.57
C PHE A 46 -27.67 0.02 49.18
N SER A 47 -28.36 -0.57 48.22
CA SER A 47 -28.54 0.04 46.90
C SER A 47 -29.51 1.21 46.97
N ASP A 48 -29.52 2.06 45.94
CA ASP A 48 -30.47 3.16 45.76
C ASP A 48 -31.93 2.75 46.07
N LEU A 49 -32.34 1.59 45.53
CA LEU A 49 -33.69 1.06 45.68
C LEU A 49 -33.97 0.56 47.10
N ASP A 50 -32.95 0.00 47.77
CA ASP A 50 -33.08 -0.47 49.15
C ASP A 50 -33.24 0.71 50.10
N ILE A 51 -32.44 1.76 49.92
CA ILE A 51 -32.50 2.98 50.73
C ILE A 51 -33.87 3.66 50.58
N GLN A 52 -34.37 3.79 49.35
CA GLN A 52 -35.71 4.33 49.08
C GLN A 52 -36.81 3.53 49.80
N GLN A 53 -36.73 2.20 49.73
CA GLN A 53 -37.70 1.32 50.39
C GLN A 53 -37.62 1.43 51.92
N PHE A 54 -36.43 1.45 52.50
CA PHE A 54 -36.26 1.52 53.96
C PHE A 54 -36.60 2.89 54.54
N LEU A 55 -36.33 3.99 53.82
CA LEU A 55 -36.80 5.33 54.18
C LEU A 55 -38.33 5.40 54.15
N LEU A 56 -38.96 4.81 53.13
CA LEU A 56 -40.41 4.74 53.03
C LEU A 56 -41.03 3.87 54.14
N LEU A 57 -40.40 2.75 54.49
CA LEU A 57 -40.85 1.88 55.58
C LEU A 57 -40.73 2.58 56.94
N ALA A 58 -39.65 3.34 57.18
CA ALA A 58 -39.53 4.15 58.38
C ALA A 58 -40.60 5.26 58.43
N ARG A 59 -40.93 5.83 57.27
CA ARG A 59 -41.97 6.87 57.13
C ARG A 59 -43.37 6.34 57.46
N THR A 60 -43.72 5.14 57.01
CA THR A 60 -45.03 4.53 57.30
C THR A 60 -45.22 4.24 58.78
N GLU A 61 -44.13 3.96 59.51
CA GLU A 61 -44.13 3.77 60.96
C GLU A 61 -44.08 5.08 61.77
N THR A 62 -43.65 6.20 61.16
CA THR A 62 -43.66 7.53 61.78
C THR A 62 -44.49 8.54 60.99
N LEU A 63 -45.81 8.36 61.05
CA LEU A 63 -46.81 9.24 60.42
C LEU A 63 -46.84 10.66 61.01
N GLU A 64 -46.25 10.86 62.19
CA GLU A 64 -46.18 12.17 62.88
C GLU A 64 -45.17 13.13 62.24
N LEU A 65 -44.23 12.64 61.43
CA LEU A 65 -43.29 13.48 60.68
C LEU A 65 -44.07 14.24 59.57
N SER A 66 -43.71 15.49 59.27
CA SER A 66 -44.34 16.21 58.15
C SER A 66 -43.86 15.65 56.80
N ASP A 67 -44.67 15.79 55.76
CA ASP A 67 -44.26 15.39 54.40
C ASP A 67 -43.07 16.22 53.90
N GLU A 68 -42.99 17.48 54.34
CA GLU A 68 -41.89 18.40 54.04
C GLU A 68 -40.58 17.94 54.71
N ASP A 69 -40.60 17.67 56.02
CA ASP A 69 -39.42 17.16 56.74
C ASP A 69 -38.97 15.80 56.21
N TYR A 70 -39.91 14.91 55.84
CA TYR A 70 -39.55 13.63 55.21
C TYR A 70 -38.91 13.81 53.84
N SER A 71 -39.47 14.69 53.00
CA SER A 71 -38.92 14.99 51.68
C SER A 71 -37.50 15.55 51.77
N GLU A 72 -37.24 16.45 52.72
CA GLU A 72 -35.90 17.00 52.93
C GLU A 72 -34.90 15.95 53.43
N ILE A 73 -35.28 15.08 54.38
CA ILE A 73 -34.45 13.97 54.83
C ILE A 73 -34.16 12.99 53.68
N TYR A 74 -35.18 12.64 52.91
CA TYR A 74 -35.07 11.78 51.74
C TYR A 74 -34.10 12.39 50.73
N ASN A 75 -34.28 13.66 50.36
CA ASN A 75 -33.42 14.34 49.40
C ASN A 75 -31.97 14.42 49.91
N ALA A 76 -31.74 14.69 51.19
CA ALA A 76 -30.39 14.75 51.77
C ALA A 76 -29.64 13.40 51.65
N VAL A 77 -30.34 12.28 51.83
CA VAL A 77 -29.75 10.94 51.68
C VAL A 77 -29.50 10.61 50.20
N MET A 78 -30.47 10.89 49.33
CA MET A 78 -30.39 10.59 47.90
C MET A 78 -29.40 11.50 47.14
N GLU A 79 -29.22 12.74 47.58
CA GLU A 79 -28.28 13.69 46.98
C GLU A 79 -26.83 13.20 47.11
N ARG A 80 -26.46 12.56 48.23
CA ARG A 80 -25.13 11.92 48.38
C ARG A 80 -24.90 10.84 47.32
N TYR A 81 -25.92 10.05 47.01
CA TYR A 81 -25.83 8.99 45.99
C TYR A 81 -25.66 9.57 44.58
N THR A 82 -26.46 10.59 44.23
CA THR A 82 -26.34 11.28 42.93
C THR A 82 -25.01 12.03 42.75
N ILE A 83 -24.47 12.65 43.80
CA ILE A 83 -23.14 13.29 43.77
C ILE A 83 -22.05 12.25 43.52
N THR A 84 -22.16 11.09 44.16
CA THR A 84 -21.17 10.02 44.03
C THR A 84 -21.15 9.44 42.62
N GLN A 85 -22.33 9.11 42.06
CA GLN A 85 -22.44 8.65 40.68
C GLN A 85 -21.85 9.66 39.69
N ARG A 86 -22.12 10.95 39.88
CA ARG A 86 -21.61 12.00 38.99
C ARG A 86 -20.08 12.12 39.04
N LEU A 87 -19.47 11.91 40.21
CA LEU A 87 -18.02 11.89 40.36
C LEU A 87 -17.39 10.64 39.71
N GLU A 88 -18.04 9.49 39.78
CA GLU A 88 -17.59 8.27 39.08
C GLU A 88 -17.65 8.45 37.56
N ASP A 89 -18.75 9.01 37.04
CA ASP A 89 -18.92 9.30 35.62
C ASP A 89 -17.88 10.33 35.14
N GLU A 90 -17.61 11.35 35.93
CA GLU A 90 -16.57 12.35 35.65
C GLU A 90 -15.17 11.72 35.61
N ALA A 91 -14.86 10.82 36.56
CA ALA A 91 -13.59 10.10 36.58
C ALA A 91 -13.42 9.10 35.41
N LEU A 92 -14.52 8.47 34.98
CA LEU A 92 -14.54 7.62 33.79
C LEU A 92 -14.31 8.45 32.52
N LEU A 93 -14.99 9.59 32.41
CA LEU A 93 -14.82 10.51 31.30
C LEU A 93 -13.40 11.06 31.24
N GLU A 94 -12.79 11.40 32.37
CA GLU A 94 -11.41 11.87 32.45
C GLU A 94 -10.42 10.79 31.96
N LYS A 95 -10.59 9.53 32.41
CA LYS A 95 -9.81 8.40 31.91
C LYS A 95 -9.98 8.18 30.40
N GLU A 96 -11.20 8.27 29.89
CA GLU A 96 -11.47 8.13 28.45
C GLU A 96 -10.76 9.25 27.65
N LEU A 97 -10.82 10.49 28.15
CA LEU A 97 -10.14 11.63 27.55
C LEU A 97 -8.61 11.47 27.56
N GLU A 98 -8.03 10.95 28.63
CA GLU A 98 -6.59 10.65 28.70
C GLU A 98 -6.18 9.58 27.69
N VAL A 99 -6.94 8.48 27.57
CA VAL A 99 -6.70 7.42 26.59
C VAL A 99 -6.79 7.99 25.18
N LYS A 100 -7.81 8.80 24.91
CA LYS A 100 -8.00 9.47 23.62
C LYS A 100 -6.87 10.45 23.30
N ALA A 101 -6.37 11.20 24.28
CA ALA A 101 -5.23 12.10 24.12
C ALA A 101 -3.94 11.32 23.82
N LYS A 102 -3.67 10.22 24.53
CA LYS A 102 -2.53 9.33 24.25
C LYS A 102 -2.60 8.72 22.86
N LEU A 103 -3.78 8.25 22.43
CA LEU A 103 -3.99 7.72 21.08
C LEU A 103 -3.75 8.78 20.00
N ARG A 104 -4.21 10.02 20.23
CA ARG A 104 -3.94 11.14 19.30
C ARG A 104 -2.45 11.47 19.23
N MET A 105 -1.76 11.56 20.36
CA MET A 105 -0.31 11.79 20.37
C MET A 105 0.46 10.68 19.66
N MET A 106 0.10 9.41 19.88
CA MET A 106 0.74 8.28 19.23
C MET A 106 0.46 8.28 17.72
N ALA A 107 -0.76 8.59 17.29
CA ALA A 107 -1.12 8.72 15.89
C ALA A 107 -0.36 9.88 15.22
N GLU A 108 -0.23 11.03 15.90
CA GLU A 108 0.52 12.17 15.39
C GLU A 108 2.02 11.88 15.28
N SER A 109 2.61 11.21 16.28
CA SER A 109 4.01 10.77 16.25
C SER A 109 4.26 9.82 15.08
N LYS A 110 3.40 8.81 14.91
CA LYS A 110 3.50 7.85 13.81
C LYS A 110 3.32 8.52 12.44
N ALA A 111 2.40 9.46 12.33
CA ALA A 111 2.20 10.23 11.09
C ALA A 111 3.40 11.11 10.75
N LYS A 112 4.06 11.71 11.75
CA LYS A 112 5.30 12.48 11.56
C LYS A 112 6.45 11.60 11.11
N GLU A 113 6.67 10.45 11.75
CA GLU A 113 7.69 9.48 11.35
C GLU A 113 7.47 8.96 9.94
N GLU A 114 6.22 8.63 9.57
CA GLU A 114 5.88 8.19 8.21
C GLU A 114 6.11 9.30 7.18
N ALA A 115 5.74 10.55 7.50
CA ALA A 115 5.96 11.69 6.61
C ALA A 115 7.46 11.96 6.41
N GLU A 116 8.28 11.86 7.46
CA GLU A 116 9.73 12.03 7.38
C GLU A 116 10.38 10.90 6.57
N ALA A 117 9.95 9.65 6.78
CA ALA A 117 10.41 8.51 5.98
C ALA A 117 10.05 8.65 4.50
N ARG A 118 8.83 9.10 4.17
CA ARG A 118 8.42 9.37 2.80
C ARG A 118 9.23 10.50 2.17
N LEU A 119 9.48 11.59 2.90
CA LEU A 119 10.28 12.70 2.40
C LEU A 119 11.71 12.27 2.09
N LYS A 120 12.32 11.47 2.96
CA LYS A 120 13.68 10.95 2.74
C LYS A 120 13.73 10.01 1.53
N ALA A 121 12.77 9.09 1.41
CA ALA A 121 12.66 8.20 0.26
C ALA A 121 12.46 8.97 -1.05
N GLU A 122 11.64 10.03 -1.04
CA GLU A 122 11.44 10.90 -2.19
C GLU A 122 12.71 11.68 -2.57
N GLN A 123 13.44 12.22 -1.58
CA GLN A 123 14.71 12.89 -1.82
C GLN A 123 15.77 11.95 -2.42
N GLU A 124 15.88 10.73 -1.88
CA GLU A 124 16.78 9.71 -2.41
C GLU A 124 16.40 9.33 -3.84
N ALA A 125 15.10 9.11 -4.12
CA ALA A 125 14.61 8.82 -5.46
C ALA A 125 14.87 9.96 -6.45
N ARG A 126 14.69 11.22 -6.04
CA ARG A 126 15.02 12.41 -6.85
C ARG A 126 16.51 12.49 -7.14
N SER A 127 17.36 12.28 -6.14
CA SER A 127 18.82 12.31 -6.32
C SER A 127 19.31 11.22 -7.27
N LEU A 128 18.74 10.02 -7.19
CA LEU A 128 19.04 8.91 -8.09
C LEU A 128 18.58 9.21 -9.52
N SER A 129 17.38 9.80 -9.66
CA SER A 129 16.84 10.22 -10.97
C SER A 129 17.72 11.30 -11.62
N GLU A 130 18.10 12.33 -10.86
CA GLU A 130 19.01 13.38 -11.34
C GLU A 130 20.38 12.83 -11.73
N ALA A 131 20.93 11.89 -10.95
CA ALA A 131 22.20 11.23 -11.29
C ALA A 131 22.08 10.41 -12.60
N ARG A 132 20.97 9.71 -12.81
CA ARG A 132 20.69 8.97 -14.05
C ARG A 132 20.54 9.90 -15.25
N LEU A 133 19.79 10.99 -15.11
CA LEU A 133 19.62 11.97 -16.17
C LEU A 133 20.96 12.60 -16.58
N LYS A 134 21.81 12.96 -15.60
CA LYS A 134 23.16 13.45 -15.91
C LYS A 134 24.02 12.43 -16.64
N ALA A 135 24.00 11.17 -16.22
CA ALA A 135 24.74 10.10 -16.89
C ALA A 135 24.20 9.85 -18.32
N GLU A 136 22.90 9.91 -18.52
CA GLU A 136 22.28 9.80 -19.85
C GLU A 136 22.64 10.99 -20.75
N GLU A 137 22.61 12.21 -20.21
CA GLU A 137 23.05 13.40 -20.95
C GLU A 137 24.53 13.34 -21.32
N GLU A 138 25.40 12.88 -20.42
CA GLU A 138 26.83 12.72 -20.68
C GLU A 138 27.10 11.68 -21.77
N THR A 139 26.48 10.50 -21.68
CA THR A 139 26.60 9.47 -22.73
C THR A 139 26.06 9.95 -24.07
N ARG A 140 24.96 10.70 -24.08
CA ARG A 140 24.44 11.34 -25.31
C ARG A 140 25.43 12.35 -25.88
N GLN A 141 26.04 13.18 -25.05
CA GLN A 141 27.05 14.15 -25.48
C GLN A 141 28.28 13.45 -26.06
N GLU A 142 28.76 12.38 -25.43
CA GLU A 142 29.88 11.57 -25.95
C GLU A 142 29.56 10.94 -27.31
N LEU A 143 28.36 10.39 -27.48
CA LEU A 143 27.93 9.82 -28.77
C LEU A 143 27.86 10.89 -29.86
N VAL A 144 27.32 12.07 -29.55
CA VAL A 144 27.27 13.20 -30.49
C VAL A 144 28.67 13.69 -30.83
N ALA A 145 29.56 13.82 -29.85
CA ALA A 145 30.95 14.23 -30.06
C ALA A 145 31.70 13.22 -30.94
N ARG A 146 31.51 11.92 -30.68
CA ARG A 146 32.10 10.83 -31.47
C ARG A 146 31.57 10.82 -32.90
N ALA A 147 30.27 11.04 -33.11
CA ALA A 147 29.69 11.13 -34.44
C ALA A 147 30.26 12.32 -35.22
N LYS A 148 30.37 13.49 -34.59
CA LYS A 148 31.00 14.67 -35.20
C LYS A 148 32.46 14.44 -35.57
N ALA A 149 33.24 13.86 -34.67
CA ALA A 149 34.65 13.55 -34.94
C ALA A 149 34.81 12.58 -36.11
N ARG A 150 33.89 11.62 -36.27
CA ARG A 150 33.90 10.66 -37.39
C ARG A 150 33.61 11.34 -38.72
N ILE A 151 32.63 12.26 -38.74
CA ILE A 151 32.31 13.06 -39.93
C ILE A 151 33.49 13.95 -40.32
N GLU A 152 34.10 14.64 -39.34
CA GLU A 152 35.25 15.51 -39.59
C GLU A 152 36.48 14.72 -40.10
N GLU A 153 36.71 13.52 -39.57
CA GLU A 153 37.76 12.62 -40.06
C GLU A 153 37.49 12.14 -41.49
N GLU A 154 36.25 11.79 -41.82
CA GLU A 154 35.84 11.38 -43.16
C GLU A 154 35.96 12.52 -44.18
N GLU A 155 35.55 13.74 -43.81
CA GLU A 155 35.75 14.94 -44.62
C GLU A 155 37.23 15.22 -44.87
N ARG A 156 38.08 15.07 -43.84
CA ARG A 156 39.53 15.25 -43.98
C ARG A 156 40.15 14.20 -44.90
N LEU A 157 39.75 12.94 -44.77
CA LEU A 157 40.22 11.85 -45.64
C LEU A 157 39.79 12.07 -47.09
N THR A 158 38.56 12.54 -47.30
CA THR A 158 38.04 12.87 -48.63
C THR A 158 38.83 14.03 -49.25
N ALA A 159 39.08 15.10 -48.49
CA ALA A 159 39.88 16.23 -48.95
C ALA A 159 41.34 15.84 -49.25
N GLU A 160 41.96 14.97 -48.43
CA GLU A 160 43.31 14.44 -48.68
C GLU A 160 43.35 13.57 -49.94
N ALA A 161 42.33 12.72 -50.15
CA ALA A 161 42.22 11.90 -51.35
C ALA A 161 42.06 12.75 -52.62
N GLU A 162 41.19 13.77 -52.60
CA GLU A 162 41.05 14.72 -53.70
C GLU A 162 42.36 15.46 -54.00
N GLN A 163 43.07 15.89 -52.97
CA GLN A 163 44.35 16.58 -53.16
C GLN A 163 45.39 15.67 -53.81
N ARG A 164 45.47 14.39 -53.40
CA ARG A 164 46.35 13.41 -54.04
C ARG A 164 46.00 13.16 -55.51
N VAL A 165 44.70 13.16 -55.85
CA VAL A 165 44.26 13.03 -57.25
C VAL A 165 44.73 14.24 -58.06
N ARG A 166 44.53 15.46 -57.55
CA ARG A 166 44.99 16.70 -58.22
C ARG A 166 46.51 16.72 -58.40
N ASP A 167 47.26 16.37 -57.37
CA ASP A 167 48.73 16.34 -57.42
C ASP A 167 49.23 15.29 -58.44
N ALA A 168 48.56 14.13 -58.53
CA ALA A 168 48.87 13.11 -59.52
C ALA A 168 48.52 13.55 -60.95
N GLU A 169 47.36 14.20 -61.16
CA GLU A 169 46.98 14.77 -62.45
C GLU A 169 47.97 15.85 -62.91
N GLU A 170 48.38 16.76 -62.03
CA GLU A 170 49.42 17.75 -62.34
C GLU A 170 50.77 17.09 -62.70
N ALA A 171 51.17 16.06 -61.96
CA ALA A 171 52.40 15.32 -62.24
C ALA A 171 52.35 14.65 -63.63
N THR A 172 51.21 14.06 -64.00
CA THR A 172 51.05 13.45 -65.34
C THR A 172 51.05 14.51 -66.43
N LYS A 173 50.39 15.66 -66.24
CA LYS A 173 50.40 16.77 -67.20
C LYS A 173 51.81 17.30 -67.44
N ARG A 174 52.60 17.51 -66.38
CA ARG A 174 54.00 17.93 -66.48
C ARG A 174 54.86 16.88 -67.20
N ALA A 175 54.64 15.59 -66.95
CA ALA A 175 55.34 14.52 -67.64
C ALA A 175 55.02 14.50 -69.15
N VAL A 176 53.75 14.68 -69.52
CA VAL A 176 53.31 14.77 -70.92
C VAL A 176 53.88 16.01 -71.62
N GLU A 177 53.88 17.17 -70.95
CA GLU A 177 54.48 18.40 -71.51
C GLU A 177 55.98 18.27 -71.74
N ARG A 178 56.72 17.65 -70.81
CA ARG A 178 58.14 17.34 -70.99
C ARG A 178 58.37 16.37 -72.16
N ALA A 179 57.57 15.31 -72.27
CA ALA A 179 57.67 14.37 -73.37
C ALA A 179 57.45 15.06 -74.74
N LYS A 180 56.50 15.99 -74.83
CA LYS A 180 56.28 16.81 -76.04
C LYS A 180 57.45 17.74 -76.35
N GLN A 181 58.08 18.33 -75.32
CA GLN A 181 59.26 19.17 -75.51
C GLN A 181 60.45 18.34 -76.01
N GLU A 182 60.71 17.19 -75.39
CA GLU A 182 61.75 16.25 -75.82
C GLU A 182 61.51 15.73 -77.24
N GLU A 183 60.25 15.43 -77.62
CA GLU A 183 59.89 15.05 -78.98
C GLU A 183 60.14 16.19 -79.98
N HIS A 184 59.74 17.41 -79.64
CA HIS A 184 59.99 18.59 -80.48
C HIS A 184 61.48 18.88 -80.66
N GLU A 185 62.28 18.74 -79.60
CA GLU A 185 63.74 18.85 -79.67
C GLU A 185 64.36 17.75 -80.53
N ARG A 186 63.87 16.50 -80.43
CA ARG A 186 64.29 15.39 -81.30
C ARG A 186 63.92 15.65 -82.76
N LEU A 187 62.74 16.22 -83.03
CA LEU A 187 62.33 16.58 -84.38
C LEU A 187 63.20 17.69 -84.97
N ILE A 188 63.55 18.72 -84.18
CA ILE A 188 64.51 19.75 -84.62
C ILE A 188 65.88 19.11 -84.88
N ALA A 189 66.39 18.27 -83.98
CA ALA A 189 67.67 17.60 -84.15
C ALA A 189 67.67 16.67 -85.38
N ALA A 190 66.58 15.93 -85.61
CA ALA A 190 66.41 15.10 -86.81
C ALA A 190 66.24 15.96 -88.08
N GLU A 191 65.62 17.14 -88.02
CA GLU A 191 65.54 18.06 -89.15
C GLU A 191 66.91 18.68 -89.47
N GLU A 192 67.72 19.02 -88.47
CA GLU A 192 69.10 19.47 -88.65
C GLU A 192 70.00 18.35 -89.17
N GLU A 193 69.84 17.12 -88.67
CA GLU A 193 70.56 15.95 -89.15
C GLU A 193 70.15 15.62 -90.59
N THR A 194 68.86 15.70 -90.93
CA THR A 194 68.39 15.53 -92.31
C THR A 194 68.80 16.67 -93.22
N LYS A 195 68.95 17.91 -92.73
CA LYS A 195 69.55 19.02 -93.51
C LYS A 195 71.03 18.80 -93.75
N ARG A 196 71.79 18.36 -92.75
CA ARG A 196 73.21 17.98 -92.92
C ARG A 196 73.38 16.79 -93.84
N LEU A 197 72.50 15.79 -93.71
CA LEU A 197 72.45 14.64 -94.61
C LEU A 197 72.06 15.07 -96.01
N LYS A 198 71.11 16.00 -96.20
CA LYS A 198 70.72 16.56 -97.51
C LYS A 198 71.80 17.46 -98.13
N GLU A 199 72.54 18.24 -97.35
CA GLU A 199 73.72 18.98 -97.84
C GLU A 199 74.86 18.02 -98.19
N ALA A 200 75.05 16.95 -97.42
CA ALA A 200 75.97 15.87 -97.75
C ALA A 200 75.47 14.98 -98.92
N GLU A 201 74.16 14.93 -99.14
CA GLU A 201 73.48 14.22 -100.22
C GLU A 201 73.45 15.07 -101.49
N GLU A 202 73.33 16.40 -101.47
CA GLU A 202 73.54 17.27 -102.63
C GLU A 202 75.00 17.19 -103.13
N LEU A 203 75.96 16.91 -102.23
CA LEU A 203 77.34 16.54 -102.58
C LEU A 203 77.48 15.09 -103.11
N ARG A 204 76.52 14.20 -102.86
CA ARG A 204 76.48 12.80 -103.37
C ARG A 204 75.45 12.57 -104.49
N ILE A 205 74.58 13.53 -104.80
CA ILE A 205 73.59 13.50 -105.89
C ILE A 205 74.27 13.76 -107.25
N GLU A 206 75.52 14.23 -107.25
CA GLU A 206 76.42 14.10 -108.40
C GLU A 206 76.93 12.64 -108.59
N GLU A 207 76.79 11.74 -107.60
CA GLU A 207 77.45 10.43 -107.63
C GLU A 207 76.57 9.18 -107.50
N ASP A 208 75.33 9.20 -106.99
CA ASP A 208 74.63 7.91 -106.80
C ASP A 208 73.11 7.93 -107.03
N ALA A 209 72.73 8.17 -108.28
CA ALA A 209 71.49 7.65 -108.87
C ALA A 209 71.45 6.10 -108.96
N ARG A 210 72.10 5.35 -108.05
CA ARG A 210 72.12 3.89 -108.03
C ARG A 210 71.82 3.29 -106.66
N ALA A 211 70.59 2.77 -106.57
CA ALA A 211 70.20 1.58 -105.81
C ALA A 211 70.08 1.74 -104.28
N ARG A 212 68.97 2.21 -103.71
CA ARG A 212 67.65 1.52 -103.64
C ARG A 212 67.75 0.00 -103.41
N ALA A 213 68.25 -0.39 -102.24
CA ALA A 213 68.05 -1.74 -101.67
C ALA A 213 68.23 -1.80 -100.13
N GLU A 214 68.88 -0.79 -99.51
CA GLU A 214 69.19 -0.80 -98.07
C GLU A 214 68.13 -0.10 -97.18
N GLU A 215 67.28 0.75 -97.77
CA GLU A 215 66.27 1.54 -97.04
C GLU A 215 65.07 0.70 -96.58
N GLU A 216 64.81 -0.44 -97.24
CA GLU A 216 63.68 -1.32 -96.93
C GLU A 216 63.91 -2.20 -95.68
N SER A 217 65.16 -2.41 -95.25
CA SER A 217 65.47 -3.15 -94.01
C SER A 217 65.40 -2.26 -92.77
N ARG A 218 65.82 -0.99 -92.86
CA ARG A 218 65.72 -0.02 -91.76
C ARG A 218 64.27 0.34 -91.43
N VAL A 219 63.42 0.52 -92.44
CA VAL A 219 61.99 0.81 -92.25
C VAL A 219 61.26 -0.39 -91.61
N ARG A 220 61.61 -1.64 -91.94
CA ARG A 220 61.01 -2.83 -91.30
C ARG A 220 61.41 -2.98 -89.83
N GLU A 221 62.67 -2.71 -89.48
CA GLU A 221 63.11 -2.73 -88.07
C GLU A 221 62.51 -1.59 -87.24
N GLU A 222 62.30 -0.42 -87.83
CA GLU A 222 61.71 0.74 -87.15
C GLU A 222 60.20 0.57 -86.94
N VAL A 223 59.48 0.01 -87.91
CA VAL A 223 58.05 -0.36 -87.77
C VAL A 223 57.85 -1.47 -86.74
N GLU A 224 58.77 -2.44 -86.64
CA GLU A 224 58.77 -3.47 -85.58
C GLU A 224 58.99 -2.88 -84.18
N ARG A 225 59.90 -1.90 -84.04
CA ARG A 225 60.13 -1.21 -82.76
C ARG A 225 58.92 -0.38 -82.33
N LEU A 226 58.31 0.36 -83.26
CA LEU A 226 57.11 1.15 -82.98
C LEU A 226 55.92 0.27 -82.56
N ARG A 227 55.72 -0.88 -83.24
CA ARG A 227 54.69 -1.85 -82.85
C ARG A 227 54.92 -2.44 -81.46
N LYS A 228 56.16 -2.69 -81.04
CA LYS A 228 56.47 -3.18 -79.68
C LYS A 228 56.16 -2.13 -78.62
N VAL A 229 56.52 -0.86 -78.86
CA VAL A 229 56.23 0.25 -77.94
C VAL A 229 54.72 0.52 -77.85
N GLU A 230 53.99 0.48 -78.96
CA GLU A 230 52.53 0.65 -78.99
C GLU A 230 51.82 -0.52 -78.26
N GLN A 231 52.28 -1.75 -78.47
CA GLN A 231 51.71 -2.92 -77.78
C GLN A 231 51.99 -2.90 -76.27
N GLU A 232 53.18 -2.46 -75.84
CA GLU A 232 53.49 -2.27 -74.41
C GLU A 232 52.66 -1.16 -73.77
N ALA A 233 52.41 -0.05 -74.49
CA ALA A 233 51.54 1.02 -74.02
C ALA A 233 50.07 0.56 -73.87
N LEU A 234 49.57 -0.24 -74.83
CA LEU A 234 48.23 -0.84 -74.76
C LEU A 234 48.11 -1.84 -73.60
N ASN A 235 49.11 -2.68 -73.38
CA ASN A 235 49.12 -3.62 -72.26
C ASN A 235 49.14 -2.90 -70.90
N LEU A 236 49.93 -1.84 -70.77
CA LEU A 236 50.00 -1.03 -69.55
C LEU A 236 48.68 -0.28 -69.27
N ALA A 237 48.01 0.21 -70.31
CA ALA A 237 46.70 0.85 -70.18
C ALA A 237 45.60 -0.16 -69.77
N ALA A 238 45.61 -1.36 -70.36
CA ALA A 238 44.69 -2.44 -70.01
C ALA A 238 44.90 -2.92 -68.57
N GLU A 239 46.15 -3.05 -68.13
CA GLU A 239 46.48 -3.45 -66.75
C GLU A 239 46.05 -2.41 -65.73
N LYS A 240 46.26 -1.11 -66.00
CA LYS A 240 45.76 -0.03 -65.15
C LYS A 240 44.24 -0.02 -65.04
N SER A 241 43.54 -0.20 -66.16
CA SER A 241 42.07 -0.29 -66.16
C SER A 241 41.57 -1.45 -65.31
N ARG A 242 42.24 -2.61 -65.38
CA ARG A 242 41.89 -3.79 -64.60
C ARG A 242 42.13 -3.58 -63.10
N ILE A 243 43.24 -2.93 -62.71
CA ILE A 243 43.54 -2.61 -61.31
C ILE A 243 42.51 -1.61 -60.74
N GLU A 244 42.09 -0.63 -61.53
CA GLU A 244 41.09 0.35 -61.08
C GLU A 244 39.71 -0.28 -60.91
N GLU A 245 39.32 -1.19 -61.81
CA GLU A 245 38.07 -1.94 -61.72
C GLU A 245 38.07 -2.90 -60.52
N GLU A 246 39.19 -3.59 -60.27
CA GLU A 246 39.38 -4.47 -59.10
C GLU A 246 39.33 -3.69 -57.78
N ARG A 247 39.89 -2.47 -57.73
CA ARG A 247 39.77 -1.58 -56.57
C ARG A 247 38.34 -1.09 -56.32
N LYS A 248 37.61 -0.73 -57.38
CA LYS A 248 36.20 -0.34 -57.27
C LYS A 248 35.33 -1.50 -56.81
N ALA A 249 35.58 -2.70 -57.33
CA ALA A 249 34.91 -3.92 -56.90
C ALA A 249 35.19 -4.25 -55.42
N ALA A 250 36.46 -4.16 -54.99
CA ALA A 250 36.84 -4.39 -53.59
C ALA A 250 36.21 -3.37 -52.63
N ALA A 251 36.19 -2.07 -53.00
CA ALA A 251 35.55 -1.03 -52.20
C ALA A 251 34.03 -1.23 -52.08
N ALA A 252 33.36 -1.59 -53.19
CA ALA A 252 31.94 -1.87 -53.18
C ALA A 252 31.57 -3.13 -52.38
N GLU A 253 32.44 -4.16 -52.36
CA GLU A 253 32.26 -5.34 -51.52
C GLU A 253 32.45 -5.03 -50.04
N GLU A 254 33.44 -4.20 -49.69
CA GLU A 254 33.68 -3.77 -48.31
C GLU A 254 32.52 -2.91 -47.77
N GLU A 255 31.97 -2.01 -48.59
CA GLU A 255 30.81 -1.20 -48.23
C GLU A 255 29.55 -2.06 -48.04
N ARG A 256 29.32 -3.06 -48.91
CA ARG A 256 28.24 -4.04 -48.72
C ARG A 256 28.40 -4.82 -47.42
N LYS A 257 29.61 -5.27 -47.09
CA LYS A 257 29.88 -5.98 -45.83
C LYS A 257 29.64 -5.09 -44.62
N ARG A 258 30.01 -3.81 -44.67
CA ARG A 258 29.74 -2.85 -43.58
C ARG A 258 28.24 -2.64 -43.38
N ILE A 259 27.47 -2.46 -44.45
CA ILE A 259 26.00 -2.31 -44.38
C ILE A 259 25.36 -3.59 -43.82
N GLU A 260 25.75 -4.77 -44.32
CA GLU A 260 25.23 -6.05 -43.86
C GLU A 260 25.57 -6.31 -42.39
N GLU A 261 26.78 -5.98 -41.94
CA GLU A 261 27.19 -6.09 -40.55
C GLU A 261 26.45 -5.08 -39.64
N GLU A 262 26.24 -3.85 -40.10
CA GLU A 262 25.46 -2.84 -39.38
C GLU A 262 23.99 -3.25 -39.24
N GLU A 263 23.37 -3.79 -40.29
CA GLU A 263 22.01 -4.33 -40.23
C GLU A 263 21.93 -5.54 -39.30
N ARG A 264 22.91 -6.43 -39.31
CA ARG A 264 22.97 -7.58 -38.38
C ARG A 264 23.09 -7.12 -36.93
N VAL A 265 23.98 -6.17 -36.65
CA VAL A 265 24.16 -5.61 -35.29
C VAL A 265 22.89 -4.91 -34.83
N LYS A 266 22.22 -4.16 -35.71
CA LYS A 266 20.95 -3.48 -35.40
C LYS A 266 19.82 -4.49 -35.12
N ALA A 267 19.75 -5.57 -35.90
CA ALA A 267 18.79 -6.65 -35.66
C ALA A 267 19.06 -7.40 -34.36
N GLU A 268 20.32 -7.68 -34.04
CA GLU A 268 20.73 -8.36 -32.80
C GLU A 268 20.45 -7.48 -31.57
N GLN A 269 20.74 -6.18 -31.64
CA GLN A 269 20.42 -5.24 -30.57
C GLN A 269 18.92 -5.10 -30.36
N ALA A 270 18.12 -5.01 -31.44
CA ALA A 270 16.66 -4.96 -31.35
C ALA A 270 16.08 -6.24 -30.72
N ALA A 271 16.62 -7.41 -31.09
CA ALA A 271 16.22 -8.68 -30.48
C ALA A 271 16.56 -8.76 -28.99
N LYS A 272 17.74 -8.26 -28.60
CA LYS A 272 18.18 -8.22 -27.20
C LYS A 272 17.32 -7.27 -26.35
N ILE A 273 17.01 -6.08 -26.87
CA ILE A 273 16.13 -5.12 -26.19
C ILE A 273 14.73 -5.71 -26.00
N SER A 274 14.16 -6.30 -27.06
CA SER A 274 12.84 -6.94 -27.00
C SER A 274 12.81 -8.09 -25.98
N ALA A 275 13.84 -8.95 -25.95
CA ALA A 275 13.94 -10.03 -24.98
C ALA A 275 14.09 -9.53 -23.54
N GLU A 276 14.84 -8.44 -23.32
CA GLU A 276 15.00 -7.83 -22.00
C GLU A 276 13.71 -7.16 -21.51
N GLU A 277 12.99 -6.48 -22.40
CA GLU A 277 11.68 -5.89 -22.10
C GLU A 277 10.62 -6.96 -21.79
N GLU A 278 10.59 -8.06 -22.55
CA GLU A 278 9.71 -9.19 -22.25
C GLU A 278 10.02 -9.81 -20.88
N ALA A 279 11.30 -9.98 -20.53
CA ALA A 279 11.70 -10.52 -19.24
C ALA A 279 11.29 -9.58 -18.09
N LYS A 280 11.52 -8.27 -18.24
CA LYS A 280 11.06 -7.25 -17.27
C LYS A 280 9.54 -7.24 -17.12
N ASN A 281 8.80 -7.33 -18.24
CA ASN A 281 7.34 -7.38 -18.22
C ASN A 281 6.81 -8.65 -17.55
N ARG A 282 7.44 -9.81 -17.77
CA ARG A 282 7.07 -11.05 -17.08
C ARG A 282 7.30 -10.94 -15.57
N PHE A 283 8.46 -10.44 -15.16
CA PHE A 283 8.78 -10.22 -13.76
C PHE A 283 7.80 -9.24 -13.08
N ALA A 284 7.49 -8.12 -13.75
CA ALA A 284 6.53 -7.14 -13.26
C ALA A 284 5.11 -7.72 -13.12
N LYS A 285 4.67 -8.51 -14.11
CA LYS A 285 3.37 -9.21 -14.06
C LYS A 285 3.32 -10.25 -12.94
N GLU A 286 4.38 -11.01 -12.73
CA GLU A 286 4.45 -12.00 -11.66
C GLU A 286 4.46 -11.34 -10.27
N ALA A 287 5.21 -10.25 -10.11
CA ALA A 287 5.22 -9.48 -8.87
C ALA A 287 3.84 -8.86 -8.56
N HIS A 288 3.19 -8.30 -9.57
CA HIS A 288 1.83 -7.77 -9.45
C HIS A 288 0.83 -8.88 -9.09
N LEU A 289 0.93 -10.05 -9.73
CA LEU A 289 0.07 -11.20 -9.43
C LEU A 289 0.21 -11.63 -7.97
N LYS A 290 1.45 -11.75 -7.46
CA LYS A 290 1.71 -12.10 -6.06
C LYS A 290 1.14 -11.07 -5.09
N MET A 291 1.28 -9.77 -5.38
CA MET A 291 0.67 -8.72 -4.56
C MET A 291 -0.87 -8.80 -4.53
N VAL A 292 -1.49 -9.08 -5.68
CA VAL A 292 -2.94 -9.24 -5.77
C VAL A 292 -3.40 -10.49 -5.01
N GLU A 293 -2.74 -11.62 -5.18
CA GLU A 293 -3.02 -12.86 -4.44
C GLU A 293 -2.86 -12.67 -2.93
N GLU A 294 -1.80 -11.98 -2.49
CA GLU A 294 -1.58 -11.67 -1.07
C GLU A 294 -2.66 -10.73 -0.53
N SER A 295 -3.08 -9.74 -1.31
CA SER A 295 -4.18 -8.83 -0.94
C SER A 295 -5.51 -9.56 -0.79
N ILE A 296 -5.81 -10.50 -1.71
CA ILE A 296 -7.00 -11.36 -1.62
C ILE A 296 -6.92 -12.23 -0.37
N ARG A 297 -5.78 -12.87 -0.10
CA ARG A 297 -5.60 -13.71 1.09
C ARG A 297 -5.83 -12.93 2.37
N ILE A 298 -5.27 -11.73 2.50
CA ILE A 298 -5.46 -10.87 3.68
C ILE A 298 -6.93 -10.50 3.85
N ALA A 299 -7.62 -10.16 2.76
CA ALA A 299 -9.05 -9.83 2.80
C ALA A 299 -9.92 -11.03 3.20
N GLU A 300 -9.63 -12.22 2.68
CA GLU A 300 -10.33 -13.46 3.05
C GLU A 300 -10.09 -13.84 4.52
N GLU A 301 -8.85 -13.69 5.01
CA GLU A 301 -8.50 -13.96 6.40
C GLU A 301 -9.21 -12.98 7.36
N GLN A 302 -9.30 -11.70 7.01
CA GLN A 302 -10.11 -10.73 7.75
C GLN A 302 -11.59 -11.09 7.75
N ARG A 303 -12.15 -11.45 6.58
CA ARG A 303 -13.55 -11.85 6.47
C ARG A 303 -13.86 -13.06 7.34
N LEU A 304 -12.98 -14.06 7.36
CA LEU A 304 -13.11 -15.25 8.21
C LEU A 304 -12.99 -14.91 9.70
N ALA A 305 -12.07 -14.02 10.07
CA ALA A 305 -11.93 -13.57 11.46
C ALA A 305 -13.16 -12.79 11.95
N ASP A 306 -13.74 -11.94 11.11
CA ASP A 306 -14.97 -11.21 11.42
C ASP A 306 -16.18 -12.16 11.47
N GLU A 307 -16.27 -13.12 10.55
CA GLU A 307 -17.31 -14.16 10.56
C GLU A 307 -17.22 -15.03 11.82
N ALA A 308 -16.00 -15.36 12.28
CA ALA A 308 -15.78 -16.08 13.53
C ALA A 308 -16.20 -15.26 14.77
N LYS A 309 -15.91 -13.96 14.79
CA LYS A 309 -16.36 -13.06 15.89
C LYS A 309 -17.88 -12.97 15.94
N ILE A 310 -18.53 -12.75 14.80
CA ILE A 310 -19.98 -12.68 14.70
C ILE A 310 -20.61 -13.99 15.20
N ASN A 311 -20.07 -15.14 14.79
CA ASN A 311 -20.56 -16.43 15.29
C ASN A 311 -20.36 -16.59 16.81
N SER A 312 -19.23 -16.15 17.36
CA SER A 312 -19.01 -16.21 18.81
C SER A 312 -19.96 -15.30 19.59
N GLU A 313 -20.24 -14.10 19.08
CA GLU A 313 -21.21 -13.18 19.68
C GLU A 313 -22.64 -13.73 19.60
N LEU A 314 -23.00 -14.35 18.47
CA LEU A 314 -24.30 -15.01 18.32
C LEU A 314 -24.47 -16.20 19.28
N GLU A 315 -23.44 -17.03 19.47
CA GLU A 315 -23.46 -18.11 20.45
C GLU A 315 -23.60 -17.60 21.89
N GLU A 316 -22.96 -16.47 22.22
CA GLU A 316 -23.05 -15.85 23.53
C GLU A 316 -24.44 -15.26 23.78
N ILE A 317 -25.01 -14.55 22.80
CA ILE A 317 -26.39 -14.06 22.84
C ILE A 317 -27.37 -15.23 23.03
N GLN A 318 -27.14 -16.35 22.32
CA GLN A 318 -28.01 -17.51 22.43
C GLN A 318 -27.91 -18.18 23.80
N ARG A 319 -26.71 -18.27 24.41
CA ARG A 319 -26.56 -18.74 25.79
C ARG A 319 -27.27 -17.85 26.78
N LEU A 320 -27.12 -16.53 26.67
CA LEU A 320 -27.76 -15.57 27.56
C LEU A 320 -29.29 -15.68 27.46
N ALA A 321 -29.83 -15.81 26.25
CA ALA A 321 -31.26 -16.02 26.04
C ALA A 321 -31.75 -17.35 26.64
N ASP A 322 -30.98 -18.44 26.51
CA ASP A 322 -31.32 -19.74 27.11
C ASP A 322 -31.24 -19.70 28.65
N GLU A 323 -30.28 -18.99 29.24
CA GLU A 323 -30.16 -18.78 30.68
C GLU A 323 -31.33 -17.94 31.23
N GLU A 324 -31.69 -16.85 30.54
CA GLU A 324 -32.83 -16.02 30.89
C GLU A 324 -34.14 -16.80 30.81
N ALA A 325 -34.34 -17.61 29.76
CA ALA A 325 -35.51 -18.47 29.62
C ALA A 325 -35.60 -19.54 30.73
N ARG A 326 -34.46 -20.07 31.20
CA ARG A 326 -34.42 -20.98 32.37
C ARG A 326 -34.76 -20.25 33.66
N ALA A 327 -34.22 -19.06 33.87
CA ALA A 327 -34.48 -18.26 35.06
C ALA A 327 -35.97 -17.88 35.16
N ILE A 328 -36.59 -17.50 34.05
CA ILE A 328 -38.03 -17.20 33.98
C ILE A 328 -38.85 -18.44 34.35
N LYS A 329 -38.55 -19.60 33.76
CA LYS A 329 -39.24 -20.86 34.10
C LYS A 329 -39.08 -21.24 35.57
N GLU A 330 -37.88 -21.10 36.14
CA GLU A 330 -37.64 -21.40 37.55
C GLU A 330 -38.42 -20.44 38.47
N GLN A 331 -38.51 -19.16 38.11
CA GLN A 331 -39.35 -18.20 38.83
C GLN A 331 -40.83 -18.54 38.73
N GLU A 332 -41.34 -18.88 37.55
CA GLU A 332 -42.74 -19.30 37.36
C GLU A 332 -43.07 -20.55 38.17
N GLU A 333 -42.18 -21.55 38.19
CA GLU A 333 -42.34 -22.76 39.00
C GLU A 333 -42.33 -22.46 40.51
N LYS A 334 -41.46 -21.54 40.97
CA LYS A 334 -41.45 -21.10 42.38
C LYS A 334 -42.73 -20.38 42.77
N ILE A 335 -43.21 -19.45 41.94
CA ILE A 335 -44.47 -18.73 42.18
C ILE A 335 -45.64 -19.72 42.24
N LEU A 336 -45.69 -20.67 41.30
CA LEU A 336 -46.74 -21.69 41.27
C LEU A 336 -46.67 -22.61 42.49
N ALA A 337 -45.47 -23.00 42.93
CA ALA A 337 -45.28 -23.81 44.13
C ALA A 337 -45.70 -23.05 45.40
N GLU A 338 -45.37 -21.76 45.52
CA GLU A 338 -45.75 -20.90 46.63
C GLU A 338 -47.26 -20.66 46.68
N GLU A 339 -47.89 -20.43 45.53
CA GLU A 339 -49.35 -20.27 45.43
C GLU A 339 -50.06 -21.58 45.82
N ASN A 340 -49.59 -22.74 45.36
CA ASN A 340 -50.13 -24.03 45.76
C ASN A 340 -49.95 -24.31 47.26
N ALA A 341 -48.82 -23.92 47.84
CA ALA A 341 -48.57 -24.00 49.28
C ALA A 341 -49.52 -23.08 50.07
N ARG A 342 -49.78 -21.87 49.57
CA ARG A 342 -50.75 -20.95 50.18
C ARG A 342 -52.18 -21.49 50.12
N ILE A 343 -52.59 -22.04 48.98
CA ILE A 343 -53.92 -22.63 48.80
C ILE A 343 -54.12 -23.82 49.76
N THR A 344 -53.11 -24.70 49.89
CA THR A 344 -53.19 -25.85 50.81
C THR A 344 -53.28 -25.40 52.27
N GLN A 345 -52.47 -24.42 52.69
CA GLN A 345 -52.58 -23.84 54.04
C GLN A 345 -53.93 -23.16 54.30
N GLU A 346 -54.48 -22.43 53.31
CA GLU A 346 -55.80 -21.80 53.46
C GLU A 346 -56.91 -22.84 53.57
N GLN A 347 -56.84 -23.93 52.81
CA GLN A 347 -57.79 -25.04 52.88
C GLN A 347 -57.70 -25.78 54.23
N GLU A 348 -56.50 -26.04 54.74
CA GLU A 348 -56.31 -26.64 56.07
C GLU A 348 -56.83 -25.73 57.18
N ALA A 349 -56.54 -24.43 57.10
CA ALA A 349 -57.05 -23.44 58.05
C ALA A 349 -58.58 -23.36 58.02
N LYS A 350 -59.20 -23.38 56.84
CA LYS A 350 -60.67 -23.46 56.70
C LYS A 350 -61.24 -24.73 57.30
N ARG A 351 -60.61 -25.89 57.06
CA ARG A 351 -61.03 -27.18 57.65
C ARG A 351 -60.95 -27.17 59.17
N LEU A 352 -59.86 -26.65 59.74
CA LEU A 352 -59.67 -26.51 61.18
C LEU A 352 -60.70 -25.53 61.79
N ALA A 353 -60.99 -24.42 61.10
CA ALA A 353 -62.01 -23.46 61.53
C ALA A 353 -63.42 -24.07 61.49
N GLU A 354 -63.76 -24.82 60.45
CA GLU A 354 -65.04 -25.53 60.32
C GLU A 354 -65.19 -26.64 61.37
N GLU A 355 -64.13 -27.40 61.63
CA GLU A 355 -64.10 -28.43 62.67
C GLU A 355 -64.24 -27.81 64.08
N ASN A 356 -63.52 -26.73 64.36
CA ASN A 356 -63.66 -25.98 65.62
C ASN A 356 -65.06 -25.38 65.77
N ALA A 357 -65.67 -24.87 64.70
CA ALA A 357 -67.05 -24.37 64.71
C ALA A 357 -68.06 -25.50 64.96
N ARG A 358 -67.85 -26.69 64.39
CA ARG A 358 -68.68 -27.88 64.66
C ARG A 358 -68.57 -28.31 66.11
N ILE A 359 -67.35 -28.38 66.66
CA ILE A 359 -67.12 -28.73 68.07
C ILE A 359 -67.76 -27.70 69.01
N ALA A 360 -67.67 -26.41 68.68
CA ALA A 360 -68.32 -25.35 69.45
C ALA A 360 -69.86 -25.47 69.42
N ALA A 361 -70.45 -25.76 68.26
CA ALA A 361 -71.89 -25.99 68.12
C ALA A 361 -72.37 -27.27 68.84
N GLU A 362 -71.57 -28.34 68.82
CA GLU A 362 -71.85 -29.59 69.54
C GLU A 362 -71.75 -29.41 71.06
N ALA A 363 -70.75 -28.65 71.54
CA ALA A 363 -70.63 -28.28 72.95
C ALA A 363 -71.74 -27.32 73.43
N GLU A 364 -72.33 -26.54 72.53
CA GLU A 364 -73.50 -25.71 72.83
C GLU A 364 -74.78 -26.57 72.88
N ALA A 365 -74.94 -27.53 71.98
CA ALA A 365 -76.03 -28.51 72.00
C ALA A 365 -75.99 -29.48 73.20
N GLU A 366 -74.80 -29.84 73.69
CA GLU A 366 -74.62 -30.69 74.87
C GLU A 366 -74.93 -29.96 76.19
N LYS A 367 -74.89 -28.62 76.21
CA LYS A 367 -75.35 -27.81 77.35
C LYS A 367 -76.88 -27.76 77.46
N ASP A 368 -77.61 -28.02 76.38
CA ASP A 368 -79.08 -28.04 76.35
C ASP A 368 -79.69 -29.40 76.76
N THR A 369 -78.90 -30.45 77.04
CA THR A 369 -79.43 -31.82 77.29
C THR A 369 -79.20 -32.39 78.70
N LYS A 370 -78.77 -31.60 79.70
CA LYS A 370 -78.69 -32.08 81.09
C LYS A 370 -80.02 -31.96 81.87
N VAL A 371 -80.80 -33.05 81.78
CA VAL A 371 -81.55 -33.77 82.84
C VAL A 371 -82.50 -32.97 83.76
N ILE A 372 -83.80 -33.16 83.55
CA ILE A 372 -84.85 -33.04 84.58
C ILE A 372 -84.91 -34.39 85.34
N PRO A 373 -84.78 -34.42 86.68
CA PRO A 373 -84.84 -35.65 87.46
C PRO A 373 -86.29 -36.12 87.69
N ASP A 374 -86.47 -37.43 87.49
CA ASP A 374 -87.69 -38.23 87.64
C ASP A 374 -88.23 -38.18 89.10
N LEU A 375 -89.51 -37.87 89.26
CA LEU A 375 -90.22 -37.91 90.55
C LEU A 375 -90.98 -39.25 90.70
N PRO A 376 -91.01 -39.85 91.91
CA PRO A 376 -91.59 -41.17 92.15
C PRO A 376 -93.14 -41.16 92.13
N PRO A 377 -93.78 -42.33 91.92
CA PRO A 377 -95.23 -42.43 91.80
C PRO A 377 -95.89 -42.38 93.18
N LEU A 378 -97.04 -41.71 93.26
CA LEU A 378 -97.96 -41.76 94.40
C LEU A 378 -99.38 -41.99 93.87
N ASP A 379 -100.04 -42.97 94.49
CA ASP A 379 -101.39 -43.47 94.24
C ASP A 379 -102.48 -42.38 94.30
N ASP A 380 -103.42 -42.41 93.34
CA ASP A 380 -104.87 -42.60 93.53
C ASP A 380 -105.60 -42.76 92.18
#